data_AF-A0A9P7K1B7-F1
#
_entry.id   AF-A0A9P7K1B7-F1
#
_cell.length_a   1.000
_cell.length_b   1.000
_cell.length_c   1.000
_cell.angle_alpha   90.00
_cell.angle_beta   90.00
_cell.angle_gamma   90.00
#
_symmetry.space_group_name_H-M   'P 1'
#
loop_
_entity.id
_entity.type
_entity.pdbx_description
1 polymer ?
#
loop_
_entity_poly.entity_id
_entity_poly.type
_entity_poly.pdbx_seq_one_letter_code
_entity_poly.pdbx_strand_id
1 'polypeptide(L)'
;LHVHVHDHSGGIVTPEINIHENPDAFKYVMACIIFGRRDCIGFDLTNTDAEVDDVIGQIAVNENVYNLLKVIFCNQGLVGRGTICYLARRDGEEFIIKDHWVKGDKSVVLNEVEMLKALKNIPGVPQYVEHCLVEVELGKVDDTQMYRQKIYNSTQGVYRTDVHLVLKPRARPLHEFRTRKELVKVLRDIVLSK
;
A
#
# COMPACT_ATOMS: atom_id res chain seq x y z
N LEU A 1 -31.15 7.23 -8.16
CA LEU A 1 -29.98 6.59 -7.52
C LEU A 1 -28.71 7.15 -8.15
N HIS A 2 -27.79 7.67 -7.34
CA HIS A 2 -26.42 7.95 -7.76
C HIS A 2 -25.50 6.91 -7.15
N VAL A 3 -24.59 6.36 -7.95
CA VAL A 3 -23.55 5.46 -7.47
C VAL A 3 -22.25 6.24 -7.40
N HIS A 4 -21.66 6.28 -6.21
CA HIS A 4 -20.39 6.94 -5.95
C HIS A 4 -19.31 5.87 -5.77
N VAL A 5 -18.26 5.92 -6.57
CA VAL A 5 -17.11 5.00 -6.47
C VAL A 5 -15.85 5.81 -6.20
N HIS A 6 -15.21 5.52 -5.08
CA HIS A 6 -13.96 6.14 -4.65
C HIS A 6 -12.84 5.10 -4.63
N ASP A 7 -11.72 5.42 -5.26
CA ASP A 7 -10.51 4.58 -5.25
C ASP A 7 -9.24 5.47 -5.16
N HIS A 8 -8.07 4.86 -5.32
CA HIS A 8 -6.79 5.56 -5.30
C HIS A 8 -6.63 6.62 -6.41
N SER A 9 -7.39 6.51 -7.50
CA SER A 9 -7.43 7.46 -8.62
C SER A 9 -8.46 8.61 -8.42
N GLY A 10 -9.36 8.49 -7.44
CA GLY A 10 -10.29 9.53 -7.01
C GLY A 10 -11.75 9.08 -6.94
N GLY A 11 -12.70 10.01 -7.01
CA GLY A 11 -14.15 9.73 -7.01
C GLY A 11 -14.78 9.84 -8.39
N ILE A 12 -15.67 8.91 -8.74
CA ILE A 12 -16.61 9.03 -9.87
C ILE A 12 -18.03 8.90 -9.35
N VAL A 13 -18.95 9.58 -10.04
CA VAL A 13 -20.38 9.55 -9.72
C VAL A 13 -21.14 9.28 -11.00
N THR A 14 -22.06 8.33 -10.98
CA THR A 14 -22.95 8.09 -12.11
C THR A 14 -23.95 9.23 -12.27
N PRO A 15 -24.49 9.46 -13.48
CA PRO A 15 -25.74 10.17 -13.64
C PRO A 15 -26.85 9.53 -12.78
N GLU A 16 -27.96 10.24 -12.61
CA GLU A 16 -29.10 9.71 -11.87
C GLU A 16 -29.69 8.50 -12.59
N ILE A 17 -29.79 7.37 -11.87
CA ILE A 17 -30.44 6.15 -12.31
C ILE A 17 -31.82 6.06 -11.66
N ASN A 18 -32.88 6.08 -12.45
CA ASN A 18 -34.22 5.77 -11.96
C ASN A 18 -34.39 4.26 -11.85
N ILE A 19 -34.32 3.73 -10.63
CA ILE A 19 -34.37 2.28 -10.37
C ILE A 19 -35.77 1.69 -10.57
N HIS A 20 -36.81 2.52 -10.59
CA HIS A 20 -38.17 2.07 -10.86
C HIS A 20 -38.41 1.86 -12.37
N GLU A 21 -37.74 2.66 -13.21
CA GLU A 21 -37.78 2.52 -14.66
C GLU A 21 -36.75 1.51 -15.18
N ASN A 22 -35.60 1.39 -14.52
CA ASN A 22 -34.55 0.44 -14.88
C ASN A 22 -34.01 -0.31 -13.63
N PRO A 23 -34.77 -1.29 -13.12
CA PRO A 23 -34.34 -2.07 -11.96
C PRO A 23 -33.13 -2.95 -12.25
N ASP A 24 -32.89 -3.33 -13.51
CA ASP A 24 -31.76 -4.17 -13.89
C ASP A 24 -30.43 -3.43 -13.75
N ALA A 25 -30.39 -2.12 -14.01
CA ALA A 25 -29.19 -1.31 -13.74
C ALA A 25 -28.72 -1.42 -12.28
N PHE A 26 -29.65 -1.40 -11.32
CA PHE A 26 -29.31 -1.60 -9.92
C PHE A 26 -28.77 -3.01 -9.64
N LYS A 27 -29.40 -4.04 -10.20
CA LYS A 27 -28.93 -5.43 -10.07
C LYS A 27 -27.52 -5.60 -10.64
N TYR A 28 -27.23 -5.01 -11.80
CA TYR A 28 -25.91 -5.08 -12.41
C TYR A 28 -24.85 -4.38 -11.57
N VAL A 29 -25.13 -3.19 -11.05
CA VAL A 29 -24.20 -2.49 -10.14
C VAL A 29 -23.86 -3.38 -8.94
N MET A 30 -24.87 -3.93 -8.28
CA MET A 30 -24.65 -4.81 -7.12
C MET A 30 -23.90 -6.09 -7.51
N ALA A 31 -24.25 -6.71 -8.63
CA ALA A 31 -23.58 -7.91 -9.11
C ALA A 31 -22.11 -7.65 -9.44
N CYS A 32 -21.78 -6.52 -10.06
CA CYS A 32 -20.39 -6.13 -10.34
C CYS A 32 -19.58 -5.90 -9.05
N ILE A 33 -20.16 -5.31 -8.01
CA ILE A 33 -19.45 -5.08 -6.74
C ILE A 33 -19.22 -6.41 -5.98
N ILE A 34 -20.20 -7.31 -6.01
CA ILE A 34 -20.15 -8.56 -5.23
C ILE A 34 -19.35 -9.65 -5.95
N PHE A 35 -19.54 -9.79 -7.25
CA PHE A 35 -19.00 -10.90 -8.06
C PHE A 35 -17.96 -10.45 -9.09
N GLY A 36 -17.64 -9.16 -9.13
CA GLY A 36 -16.57 -8.64 -9.98
C GLY A 36 -15.25 -9.34 -9.68
N ARG A 37 -14.42 -9.52 -10.71
CA ARG A 37 -13.05 -9.99 -10.50
C ARG A 37 -12.32 -9.01 -9.57
N ARG A 38 -11.48 -9.53 -8.68
CA ARG A 38 -10.76 -8.77 -7.64
C ARG A 38 -10.00 -7.56 -8.21
N ASP A 39 -9.34 -7.73 -9.36
CA ASP A 39 -8.63 -6.66 -10.08
C ASP A 39 -9.57 -5.56 -10.60
N CYS A 40 -10.75 -5.93 -11.08
CA CYS A 40 -11.73 -4.97 -11.59
C CYS A 40 -12.37 -4.12 -10.49
N ILE A 41 -12.32 -4.57 -9.23
CA ILE A 41 -12.88 -3.85 -8.07
C ILE A 41 -11.78 -3.23 -7.17
N GLY A 42 -10.52 -3.25 -7.63
CA GLY A 42 -9.42 -2.49 -7.00
C GLY A 42 -8.69 -3.22 -5.87
N PHE A 43 -8.72 -4.56 -5.82
CA PHE A 43 -7.82 -5.31 -4.94
C PHE A 43 -6.41 -5.38 -5.52
N ASP A 44 -5.41 -5.21 -4.66
CA ASP A 44 -4.03 -5.59 -4.95
C ASP A 44 -3.94 -7.12 -5.10
N LEU A 45 -3.65 -7.57 -6.32
CA LEU A 45 -3.54 -9.00 -6.65
C LEU A 45 -2.26 -9.65 -6.11
N THR A 46 -1.26 -8.86 -5.74
CA THR A 46 -0.04 -9.41 -5.13
C THR A 46 -0.31 -9.87 -3.70
N ASN A 47 -1.39 -9.39 -3.08
CA ASN A 47 -1.85 -9.81 -1.77
C ASN A 47 -2.83 -10.99 -1.91
N THR A 48 -2.36 -12.19 -1.60
CA THR A 48 -3.18 -13.40 -1.64
C THR A 48 -3.61 -13.85 -0.24
N ASP A 49 -4.79 -14.44 -0.13
CA ASP A 49 -5.25 -15.08 1.10
C ASP A 49 -4.31 -16.24 1.45
N ALA A 50 -3.88 -16.35 2.71
CA ALA A 50 -3.03 -17.44 3.15
C ALA A 50 -3.84 -18.62 3.68
N GLU A 51 -3.42 -19.84 3.34
CA GLU A 51 -4.06 -21.09 3.80
C GLU A 51 -3.53 -21.60 5.15
N VAL A 52 -2.68 -20.82 5.83
CA VAL A 52 -1.96 -21.22 7.05
C VAL A 52 -2.37 -20.36 8.24
N ASP A 53 -2.61 -21.01 9.39
CA ASP A 53 -2.87 -20.33 10.67
C ASP A 53 -1.76 -19.30 11.00
N ASP A 54 -2.13 -18.15 11.56
CA ASP A 54 -1.28 -16.98 11.88
C ASP A 54 -0.69 -16.19 10.69
N VAL A 55 -1.07 -16.50 9.45
CA VAL A 55 -0.74 -15.71 8.26
C VAL A 55 -2.01 -15.03 7.74
N ILE A 56 -1.99 -13.70 7.63
CA ILE A 56 -3.14 -12.92 7.14
C ILE A 56 -3.15 -12.75 5.62
N GLY A 57 -2.07 -13.15 4.95
CA GLY A 57 -1.93 -13.13 3.50
C GLY A 57 -0.48 -13.34 3.07
N GLN A 58 -0.23 -13.32 1.77
CA GLN A 58 1.13 -13.32 1.21
C GLN A 58 1.30 -12.16 0.26
N ILE A 59 2.50 -11.60 0.18
CA ILE A 59 2.84 -10.56 -0.79
C ILE A 59 4.10 -10.95 -1.57
N ALA A 60 4.04 -10.78 -2.89
CA ALA A 60 5.18 -10.99 -3.76
C ALA A 60 5.90 -9.67 -4.02
N VAL A 61 7.21 -9.64 -3.75
CA VAL A 61 8.10 -8.52 -4.09
C VAL A 61 9.24 -9.10 -4.93
N ASN A 62 9.29 -8.72 -6.21
CA ASN A 62 10.18 -9.35 -7.20
C ASN A 62 10.00 -10.88 -7.25
N GLU A 63 11.09 -11.64 -7.10
CA GLU A 63 11.07 -13.11 -7.09
C GLU A 63 10.74 -13.70 -5.70
N ASN A 64 10.49 -12.84 -4.71
CA ASN A 64 10.39 -13.24 -3.32
C ASN A 64 8.95 -13.15 -2.80
N VAL A 65 8.51 -14.19 -2.09
CA VAL A 65 7.20 -14.23 -1.43
C VAL A 65 7.37 -14.10 0.07
N TYR A 66 6.57 -13.22 0.67
CA TYR A 66 6.59 -12.91 2.09
C TYR A 66 5.24 -13.25 2.72
N ASN A 67 5.26 -14.00 3.82
CA ASN A 67 4.06 -14.28 4.61
C ASN A 67 3.74 -13.06 5.48
N LEU A 68 2.57 -12.45 5.28
CA LEU A 68 2.07 -11.34 6.07
C LEU A 68 1.53 -11.87 7.41
N LEU A 69 2.10 -11.42 8.52
CA LEU A 69 1.68 -11.86 9.86
C LEU A 69 0.63 -10.93 10.46
N LYS A 70 0.76 -9.63 10.26
CA LYS A 70 -0.22 -8.62 10.69
C LYS A 70 0.00 -7.28 10.01
N VAL A 71 -1.07 -6.49 9.94
CA VAL A 71 -0.97 -5.04 9.67
C VAL A 71 -0.44 -4.35 10.93
N ILE A 72 0.65 -3.58 10.79
CA ILE A 72 1.24 -2.80 11.89
C ILE A 72 0.93 -1.30 11.80
N PHE A 73 0.58 -0.83 10.61
CA PHE A 73 0.14 0.54 10.38
C PHE A 73 -0.76 0.57 9.15
N CYS A 74 -1.83 1.36 9.20
CA CYS A 74 -2.67 1.62 8.05
C CYS A 74 -3.12 3.08 8.10
N ASN A 75 -2.88 3.81 7.02
CA ASN A 75 -3.42 5.15 6.81
C ASN A 75 -4.46 5.09 5.70
N GLN A 76 -5.73 5.28 6.06
CA GLN A 76 -6.84 5.35 5.12
C GLN A 76 -6.94 6.76 4.52
N GLY A 77 -6.14 7.02 3.49
CA GLY A 77 -6.28 8.23 2.68
C GLY A 77 -7.33 8.05 1.59
N LEU A 78 -8.37 8.90 1.54
CA LEU A 78 -9.46 8.85 0.56
C LEU A 78 -9.02 8.96 -0.93
N VAL A 79 -7.83 9.51 -1.21
CA VAL A 79 -7.35 9.74 -2.59
C VAL A 79 -5.85 9.52 -2.66
N GLY A 80 -5.44 8.30 -3.03
CA GLY A 80 -4.06 7.97 -3.40
C GLY A 80 -3.01 8.14 -2.29
N ARG A 81 -3.40 8.34 -1.03
CA ARG A 81 -2.46 8.47 0.10
C ARG A 81 -2.48 7.24 1.01
N GLY A 82 -2.96 6.12 0.47
CA GLY A 82 -2.95 4.84 1.16
C GLY A 82 -1.52 4.48 1.49
N THR A 83 -1.30 4.10 2.75
CA THR A 83 -0.07 3.44 3.17
C THR A 83 -0.47 2.34 4.14
N ILE A 84 -0.05 1.12 3.84
CA ILE A 84 -0.22 -0.02 4.73
C ILE A 84 1.17 -0.58 5.01
N CYS A 85 1.51 -0.73 6.28
CA CYS A 85 2.72 -1.41 6.68
C CYS A 85 2.34 -2.76 7.28
N TYR A 86 2.98 -3.81 6.78
CA TYR A 86 2.83 -5.17 7.26
C TYR A 86 4.08 -5.60 8.02
N LEU A 87 3.87 -6.36 9.08
CA LEU A 87 4.89 -7.28 9.58
C LEU A 87 4.83 -8.53 8.71
N ALA A 88 5.95 -8.90 8.11
CA ALA A 88 6.05 -10.06 7.24
C ALA A 88 7.19 -10.99 7.66
N ARG A 89 7.16 -12.23 7.16
CA ARG A 89 8.19 -13.24 7.41
C ARG A 89 8.54 -13.98 6.12
N ARG A 90 9.84 -14.17 5.90
CA ARG A 90 10.40 -15.02 4.83
C ARG A 90 11.59 -15.78 5.40
N ASP A 91 11.66 -17.08 5.18
CA ASP A 91 12.76 -17.96 5.63
C ASP A 91 13.09 -17.84 7.13
N GLY A 92 12.07 -17.62 7.96
CA GLY A 92 12.21 -17.46 9.41
C GLY A 92 12.68 -16.08 9.88
N GLU A 93 13.04 -15.16 8.98
CA GLU A 93 13.42 -13.77 9.30
C GLU A 93 12.20 -12.83 9.17
N GLU A 94 12.11 -11.82 10.06
CA GLU A 94 11.03 -10.84 10.05
C GLU A 94 11.41 -9.55 9.30
N PHE A 95 10.45 -9.04 8.52
CA PHE A 95 10.59 -7.87 7.67
C PHE A 95 9.42 -6.91 7.88
N ILE A 96 9.64 -5.65 7.52
CA ILE A 96 8.57 -4.67 7.37
C ILE A 96 8.34 -4.45 5.88
N ILE A 97 7.10 -4.63 5.43
CA ILE A 97 6.69 -4.31 4.06
C ILE A 97 5.83 -3.07 4.13
N LYS A 98 6.27 -2.00 3.50
CA LYS A 98 5.53 -0.75 3.33
C LYS A 98 4.94 -0.73 1.92
N ASP A 99 3.64 -0.91 1.86
CA ASP A 99 2.80 -0.70 0.68
C ASP A 99 2.31 0.75 0.68
N HIS A 100 2.52 1.48 -0.41
CA HIS A 100 2.12 2.88 -0.48
C HIS A 100 2.09 3.46 -1.88
N TRP A 101 1.21 4.44 -2.05
CA TRP A 101 1.01 5.16 -3.30
C TRP A 101 1.83 6.45 -3.36
N VAL A 102 2.87 6.46 -4.18
CA VAL A 102 3.83 7.58 -4.28
C VAL A 102 3.46 8.53 -5.41
N LYS A 103 3.54 9.84 -5.15
CA LYS A 103 3.32 10.89 -6.16
C LYS A 103 4.50 11.00 -7.12
N GLY A 104 4.24 10.99 -8.42
CA GLY A 104 5.20 11.34 -9.46
C GLY A 104 5.37 10.26 -10.53
N ASP A 105 6.31 10.48 -11.44
CA ASP A 105 6.77 9.47 -12.39
C ASP A 105 7.82 8.54 -11.76
N LYS A 106 8.24 7.51 -12.49
CA LYS A 106 9.21 6.50 -12.03
C LYS A 106 10.50 7.11 -11.43
N SER A 107 10.94 8.29 -11.89
CA SER A 107 12.17 8.92 -11.40
C SER A 107 12.00 9.52 -9.99
N VAL A 108 10.81 9.98 -9.65
CA VAL A 108 10.48 10.56 -8.34
C VAL A 108 9.97 9.51 -7.36
N VAL A 109 9.27 8.50 -7.87
CA VAL A 109 8.64 7.43 -7.06
C VAL A 109 9.65 6.65 -6.23
N LEU A 110 10.89 6.51 -6.72
CA LEU A 110 11.94 5.75 -6.05
C LEU A 110 12.85 6.58 -5.14
N ASN A 111 12.54 7.85 -4.88
CA ASN A 111 13.39 8.69 -4.02
C ASN A 111 13.62 8.09 -2.63
N GLU A 112 12.58 7.56 -1.97
CA GLU A 112 12.73 6.91 -0.65
C GLU A 112 13.64 5.69 -0.71
N VAL A 113 13.54 4.90 -1.78
CA VAL A 113 14.41 3.74 -2.04
C VAL A 113 15.86 4.16 -2.19
N GLU A 114 16.14 5.16 -3.02
CA GLU A 114 17.50 5.63 -3.26
C GLU A 114 18.11 6.27 -2.01
N MET A 115 17.31 7.00 -1.23
CA MET A 115 17.74 7.51 0.07
C MET A 115 18.10 6.38 1.04
N LEU A 116 17.28 5.34 1.16
CA LEU A 116 17.56 4.21 2.06
C LEU A 116 18.78 3.40 1.62
N LYS A 117 19.01 3.26 0.31
CA LYS A 117 20.26 2.67 -0.22
C LYS A 117 21.49 3.51 0.15
N ALA A 118 21.38 4.83 0.09
CA ALA A 118 22.45 5.74 0.46
C ALA A 118 22.75 5.73 1.98
N LEU A 119 21.74 5.45 2.81
CA LEU A 119 21.85 5.37 4.27
C LEU A 119 22.21 3.97 4.80
N LYS A 120 22.69 3.08 3.93
CA LYS A 120 23.07 1.71 4.29
C LYS A 120 24.11 1.71 5.42
N ASN A 121 23.94 0.78 6.36
CA ASN A 121 24.78 0.56 7.54
C ASN A 121 24.80 1.71 8.56
N ILE A 122 23.93 2.71 8.44
CA ILE A 122 23.81 3.74 9.48
C ILE A 122 23.02 3.18 10.66
N PRO A 123 23.60 3.14 11.89
CA PRO A 123 22.90 2.65 13.06
C PRO A 123 21.59 3.41 13.32
N GLY A 124 20.54 2.67 13.68
CA GLY A 124 19.22 3.25 13.97
C GLY A 124 18.38 3.61 12.75
N VAL A 125 18.92 3.53 11.53
CA VAL A 125 18.15 3.71 10.29
C VAL A 125 17.66 2.35 9.78
N PRO A 126 16.39 2.22 9.35
CA PRO A 126 15.93 1.03 8.64
C PRO A 126 16.77 0.76 7.40
N GLN A 127 17.20 -0.48 7.26
CA GLN A 127 17.99 -0.98 6.15
C GLN A 127 17.08 -1.43 5.02
N TYR A 128 17.37 -0.93 3.82
CA TYR A 128 16.76 -1.39 2.57
C TYR A 128 17.06 -2.88 2.34
N VAL A 129 16.03 -3.65 2.01
CA VAL A 129 16.14 -5.05 1.57
C VAL A 129 15.88 -5.14 0.07
N GLU A 130 14.65 -4.82 -0.34
CA GLU A 130 14.22 -4.82 -1.74
C GLU A 130 12.99 -3.93 -1.93
N HIS A 131 12.63 -3.67 -3.18
CA HIS A 131 11.39 -2.99 -3.54
C HIS A 131 10.90 -3.49 -4.90
N CYS A 132 9.62 -3.28 -5.20
CA CYS A 132 9.11 -3.36 -6.55
C CYS A 132 8.08 -2.25 -6.78
N LEU A 133 7.91 -1.87 -8.05
CA LEU A 133 6.70 -1.20 -8.49
C LEU A 133 5.67 -2.30 -8.69
N VAL A 134 4.49 -2.17 -8.10
CA VAL A 134 3.43 -3.18 -8.25
C VAL A 134 3.04 -3.25 -9.72
N GLU A 135 2.77 -4.43 -10.24
CA GLU A 135 2.33 -4.64 -11.62
C GLU A 135 0.97 -5.35 -11.61
N VAL A 136 0.00 -4.80 -12.35
CA VAL A 136 -1.32 -5.47 -12.50
C VAL A 136 -1.31 -6.52 -13.61
N GLU A 137 -0.39 -6.37 -14.56
CA GLU A 137 -0.14 -7.27 -15.69
C GLU A 137 1.37 -7.24 -15.96
N LEU A 138 1.93 -8.29 -16.54
CA LEU A 138 3.37 -8.39 -16.80
C LEU A 138 3.90 -7.16 -17.57
N GLY A 139 4.81 -6.41 -16.93
CA GLY A 139 5.42 -5.20 -17.48
C GLY A 139 4.57 -3.93 -17.38
N LYS A 140 3.41 -3.99 -16.73
CA LYS A 140 2.46 -2.90 -16.60
C LYS A 140 2.30 -2.49 -15.14
N VAL A 141 3.12 -1.50 -14.78
CA VAL A 141 3.16 -0.90 -13.45
C VAL A 141 1.80 -0.32 -13.07
N ASP A 142 1.34 -0.66 -11.87
CA ASP A 142 0.11 -0.14 -11.28
C ASP A 142 0.25 1.35 -10.98
N ASP A 143 -0.48 2.14 -11.75
CA ASP A 143 -0.58 3.56 -11.54
C ASP A 143 -2.02 4.05 -11.71
N THR A 144 -2.33 5.15 -11.01
CA THR A 144 -3.66 5.74 -11.03
C THR A 144 -4.13 6.26 -12.40
N GLN A 145 -3.26 6.40 -13.41
CA GLN A 145 -3.64 6.77 -14.78
C GLN A 145 -4.34 5.62 -15.50
N MET A 146 -4.01 4.39 -15.15
CA MET A 146 -4.55 3.20 -15.80
C MET A 146 -6.06 3.04 -15.60
N TYR A 147 -6.55 3.41 -14.43
CA TYR A 147 -7.96 3.23 -14.09
C TYR A 147 -8.86 4.33 -14.64
N ARG A 148 -8.36 5.56 -14.73
CA ARG A 148 -9.16 6.72 -15.17
C ARG A 148 -8.30 7.64 -16.03
N GLN A 149 -8.58 7.64 -17.34
CA GLN A 149 -8.11 8.71 -18.22
C GLN A 149 -8.68 10.04 -17.69
N LYS A 150 -7.81 10.92 -17.23
CA LYS A 150 -8.20 12.28 -16.86
C LYS A 150 -8.51 13.04 -18.15
N ILE A 151 -9.77 13.03 -18.57
CA ILE A 151 -10.29 13.72 -19.77
C ILE A 151 -9.97 15.23 -19.71
N TYR A 152 -9.86 15.77 -18.50
CA TYR A 152 -9.34 17.10 -18.26
C TYR A 152 -8.00 17.00 -17.55
N ASN A 153 -7.05 17.87 -17.95
CA ASN A 153 -5.94 18.31 -17.13
C ASN A 153 -6.51 18.99 -15.87
N SER A 154 -7.10 18.21 -14.97
CA SER A 154 -7.36 18.65 -13.61
C SER A 154 -5.99 19.06 -13.09
N THR A 155 -5.84 20.35 -12.82
CA THR A 155 -4.66 20.97 -12.23
C THR A 155 -4.31 20.40 -10.85
N GLN A 156 -5.04 19.39 -10.37
CA GLN A 156 -4.86 18.74 -9.08
C GLN A 156 -4.84 17.20 -9.13
N GLY A 157 -5.02 16.59 -10.31
CA GLY A 157 -4.98 15.15 -10.47
C GLY A 157 -3.56 14.61 -10.41
N VAL A 158 -2.99 14.48 -9.23
CA VAL A 158 -1.66 13.89 -9.04
C VAL A 158 -1.68 12.41 -9.44
N TYR A 159 -0.81 12.01 -10.36
CA TYR A 159 -0.56 10.60 -10.67
C TYR A 159 0.26 9.96 -9.57
N ARG A 160 -0.08 8.70 -9.26
CA ARG A 160 0.61 7.92 -8.27
C ARG A 160 0.84 6.50 -8.75
N THR A 161 1.96 5.97 -8.31
CA THR A 161 2.42 4.61 -8.57
C THR A 161 2.43 3.85 -7.26
N ASP A 162 2.00 2.59 -7.31
CA ASP A 162 2.04 1.71 -6.16
C ASP A 162 3.42 1.05 -6.00
N VAL A 163 3.87 0.98 -4.75
CA VAL A 163 5.23 0.58 -4.38
C VAL A 163 5.19 -0.29 -3.13
N HIS A 164 5.79 -1.48 -3.26
CA HIS A 164 6.18 -2.30 -2.11
C HIS A 164 7.64 -2.05 -1.77
N LEU A 165 7.89 -1.68 -0.52
CA LEU A 165 9.23 -1.45 0.01
C LEU A 165 9.47 -2.36 1.21
N VAL A 166 10.49 -3.21 1.11
CA VAL A 166 10.87 -4.16 2.16
C VAL A 166 12.06 -3.62 2.96
N LEU A 167 11.90 -3.59 4.28
CA LEU A 167 12.85 -3.00 5.23
C LEU A 167 13.16 -3.96 6.39
N LYS A 168 14.34 -3.77 6.99
CA LYS A 168 14.73 -4.42 8.25
C LYS A 168 15.64 -3.51 9.09
N PRO A 169 15.82 -3.74 10.41
CA PRO A 169 15.11 -4.70 11.25
C PRO A 169 13.68 -4.22 11.55
N ARG A 170 12.83 -5.14 12.02
CA ARG A 170 11.57 -4.80 12.67
C ARG A 170 11.85 -3.97 13.93
N ALA A 171 11.33 -2.75 13.96
CA ALA A 171 11.27 -1.94 15.18
C ALA A 171 9.99 -2.24 15.99
N ARG A 172 9.99 -1.85 17.27
CA ARG A 172 8.79 -1.88 18.11
C ARG A 172 8.18 -0.48 18.19
N PRO A 173 6.83 -0.35 18.17
CA PRO A 173 6.16 0.92 18.41
C PRO A 173 6.59 1.59 19.73
N LEU A 174 6.61 2.93 19.73
CA LEU A 174 6.98 3.70 20.94
C LEU A 174 6.05 3.46 22.14
N HIS A 175 4.82 2.99 21.93
CA HIS A 175 3.92 2.69 23.04
C HIS A 175 4.18 1.32 23.69
N GLU A 176 5.00 0.46 23.07
CA GLU A 176 5.38 -0.84 23.65
C GLU A 176 6.52 -0.74 24.68
N PHE A 177 7.07 0.46 24.92
CA PHE A 177 8.01 0.67 26.03
C PHE A 177 7.31 0.45 27.37
N ARG A 178 7.92 -0.35 28.25
CA ARG A 178 7.33 -0.77 29.52
C ARG A 178 7.20 0.40 30.49
N THR A 179 8.08 1.40 30.39
CA THR A 179 8.08 2.57 31.27
C THR A 179 8.50 3.85 30.54
N ARG A 180 8.05 5.00 31.05
CA ARG A 180 8.53 6.32 30.61
C ARG A 180 10.07 6.44 30.70
N LYS A 181 10.66 5.83 31.73
CA LYS A 181 12.11 5.81 31.95
C LYS A 181 12.85 5.05 30.84
N GLU A 182 12.28 3.96 30.35
CA GLU A 182 12.84 3.19 29.23
C GLU A 182 12.82 4.00 27.94
N LEU A 183 11.68 4.62 27.60
CA LEU A 183 11.56 5.51 26.44
C LEU A 183 12.58 6.67 26.50
N VAL A 184 12.67 7.37 27.63
CA VAL A 184 13.61 8.49 27.81
C VAL A 184 15.07 8.04 27.71
N LYS A 185 15.41 6.82 28.21
CA LYS A 185 16.74 6.26 28.04
C LYS A 185 17.08 6.04 26.57
N VAL A 186 16.17 5.44 25.79
CA VAL A 186 16.40 5.22 24.36
C VAL A 186 16.58 6.55 23.61
N LEU A 187 15.73 7.54 23.88
CA LEU A 187 15.87 8.87 23.28
C LEU A 187 17.20 9.55 23.65
N ARG A 188 17.61 9.44 24.91
CA ARG A 188 18.91 9.94 25.37
C ARG A 188 20.05 9.22 24.67
N ASP A 189 19.97 7.89 24.54
CA ASP A 189 21.03 7.09 23.93
C ASP A 189 21.18 7.42 22.44
N ILE A 190 20.08 7.74 21.73
CA ILE A 190 20.11 8.27 20.35
C ILE A 190 20.84 9.62 20.27
N VAL A 191 20.60 10.53 21.23
CA VAL A 191 21.26 11.84 21.27
C VAL A 191 22.76 11.71 21.60
N LEU A 192 23.12 10.70 22.41
CA LEU A 192 24.49 10.50 22.88
C LEU A 192 25.31 9.55 22.00
N SER A 193 24.70 8.77 21.12
CA SER A 193 25.40 7.92 20.16
C SER A 193 26.05 8.80 19.08
N LYS A 194 27.33 9.11 19.28
CA LYS A 194 28.23 9.68 18.27
C LYS A 194 28.98 8.57 17.57
#